data_AF-A0A0F9P0C6-F1
#
_entry.id   AF-A0A0F9P0C6-F1
#
_cell.length_a   1.000
_cell.length_b   1.000
_cell.length_c   1.000
_cell.angle_alpha   90.00
_cell.angle_beta   90.00
_cell.angle_gamma   90.00
#
_symmetry.space_group_name_H-M   'P 1'
#
loop_
_entity.id
_entity.type
_entity.pdbx_description
1 polymer ?
#
loop_
_entity_poly.entity_id
_entity_poly.type
_entity_poly.pdbx_seq_one_letter_code
_entity_poly.pdbx_strand_id
1 'polypeptide(L)'
;MADEGKETAYQEGNLQLGRVHDLQIKLNNLNLDLVGFNDEFERYNYLIKFDCLNTLFSEISSSCDPNEKKKASKFIKGINNFLKTNSPYREKKVNDGWGVLRQQTVLYRKDFDLLRGVLFEYELWIKSLLHKYFRRNIEGEGRPKEF
;
A
#
# COMPACT_ATOMS: atom_id res chain seq x y z
N MET A 1 -14.57 -18.44 35.60
CA MET A 1 -14.54 -17.14 34.90
C MET A 1 -13.13 -16.93 34.36
N ALA A 2 -12.79 -17.57 33.25
CA ALA A 2 -11.51 -17.44 32.55
C ALA A 2 -11.62 -18.16 31.19
N ASP A 3 -12.37 -17.60 30.23
CA ASP A 3 -12.36 -18.10 28.85
C ASP A 3 -12.73 -17.03 27.81
N GLU A 4 -13.51 -16.01 28.19
CA GLU A 4 -13.93 -14.94 27.27
C GLU A 4 -12.77 -14.13 26.64
N GLY A 5 -11.63 -14.01 27.33
CA GLY A 5 -10.46 -13.29 26.81
C GLY A 5 -9.64 -14.04 25.75
N LYS A 6 -9.79 -15.36 25.64
CA LYS A 6 -9.07 -16.17 24.65
C LYS A 6 -9.85 -16.30 23.35
N GLU A 7 -11.17 -16.47 23.42
CA GLU A 7 -12.03 -16.50 22.24
C GLU A 7 -12.04 -15.15 21.49
N THR A 8 -12.04 -14.03 22.23
CA THR A 8 -12.01 -12.68 21.63
C THR A 8 -10.70 -12.40 20.89
N ALA A 9 -9.54 -12.73 21.48
CA ALA A 9 -8.24 -12.58 20.82
C ALA A 9 -8.09 -13.46 19.56
N TYR A 10 -8.60 -14.70 19.61
CA TYR A 10 -8.57 -15.62 18.47
C TYR A 10 -9.47 -15.17 17.31
N GLN A 11 -10.66 -14.63 17.62
CA GLN A 11 -11.54 -14.04 16.61
C GLN A 11 -10.92 -12.79 15.98
N GLU A 12 -10.31 -11.92 16.78
CA GLU A 12 -9.65 -10.70 16.31
C GLU A 12 -8.43 -11.00 15.40
N GLY A 13 -7.61 -11.99 15.78
CA GLY A 13 -6.49 -12.45 14.96
C GLY A 13 -6.92 -13.02 13.60
N ASN A 14 -8.01 -13.80 13.56
CA ASN A 14 -8.57 -14.34 12.31
C ASN A 14 -9.14 -13.24 11.39
N LEU A 15 -9.82 -12.24 11.96
CA LEU A 15 -10.32 -11.09 11.21
C LEU A 15 -9.18 -10.27 10.61
N GLN A 16 -8.08 -10.10 11.36
CA GLN A 16 -6.90 -9.37 10.88
C GLN A 16 -6.21 -10.11 9.73
N LEU A 17 -6.04 -11.44 9.83
CA LEU A 17 -5.51 -12.29 8.77
C LEU A 17 -6.35 -12.19 7.48
N GLY A 18 -7.68 -12.26 7.61
CA GLY A 18 -8.60 -12.08 6.48
C GLY A 18 -8.41 -10.74 5.79
N ARG A 19 -8.36 -9.64 6.55
CA ARG A 19 -8.16 -8.29 6.01
C ARG A 19 -6.82 -8.15 5.28
N VAL A 20 -5.73 -8.68 5.85
CA VAL A 20 -4.41 -8.63 5.20
C VAL A 20 -4.41 -9.43 3.90
N HIS A 21 -5.04 -10.59 3.87
CA HIS A 21 -5.18 -11.39 2.66
C HIS A 21 -5.95 -10.65 1.57
N ASP A 22 -7.09 -10.03 1.91
CA ASP A 22 -7.88 -9.25 0.94
C ASP A 22 -7.11 -8.06 0.37
N LEU A 23 -6.34 -7.36 1.21
CA LEU A 23 -5.46 -6.29 0.76
C LEU A 23 -4.34 -6.78 -0.17
N GLN A 24 -3.79 -7.98 0.06
CA GLN A 24 -2.80 -8.58 -0.84
C GLN A 24 -3.40 -8.97 -2.20
N ILE A 25 -4.63 -9.50 -2.22
CA ILE A 25 -5.36 -9.76 -3.48
C ILE A 25 -5.57 -8.44 -4.22
N LYS A 26 -6.04 -7.40 -3.53
CA LYS A 26 -6.26 -6.06 -4.12
C LYS A 26 -4.99 -5.49 -4.73
N LEU A 27 -3.84 -5.61 -4.04
CA LEU A 27 -2.54 -5.18 -4.58
C LEU A 27 -2.15 -5.92 -5.86
N ASN A 28 -2.38 -7.23 -5.92
CA ASN A 28 -2.08 -8.02 -7.12
C ASN A 28 -2.94 -7.57 -8.30
N ASN A 29 -4.22 -7.27 -8.08
CA ASN A 29 -5.10 -6.75 -9.12
C ASN A 29 -4.66 -5.36 -9.60
N LEU A 30 -4.29 -4.46 -8.68
CA LEU A 30 -3.78 -3.13 -9.01
C LEU A 30 -2.46 -3.19 -9.80
N ASN A 31 -1.63 -4.20 -9.56
CA ASN A 31 -0.37 -4.40 -10.30
C ASN A 31 -0.55 -4.70 -11.79
N LEU A 32 -1.73 -5.21 -12.19
CA LEU A 32 -2.05 -5.48 -13.59
C LEU A 32 -2.31 -4.18 -14.37
N ASP A 33 -2.87 -3.17 -13.72
CA ASP A 33 -3.17 -1.89 -14.34
C ASP A 33 -3.00 -0.71 -13.37
N LEU A 34 -1.76 -0.21 -13.24
CA LEU A 34 -1.47 0.97 -12.41
C LEU A 34 -1.81 2.31 -13.07
N VAL A 35 -2.03 2.30 -14.39
CA VAL A 35 -2.29 3.49 -15.21
C VAL A 35 -3.79 3.79 -15.26
N GLY A 36 -4.63 2.77 -15.10
CA GLY A 36 -6.08 2.88 -15.07
C GLY A 36 -6.58 3.92 -14.06
N PHE A 37 -7.55 4.71 -14.51
CA PHE A 37 -8.40 5.48 -13.63
C PHE A 37 -9.50 4.57 -13.09
N ASN A 38 -9.70 4.59 -11.78
CA ASN A 38 -10.71 3.81 -11.13
C ASN A 38 -11.91 4.70 -10.81
N ASP A 39 -13.05 4.42 -11.45
CA ASP A 39 -14.27 5.22 -11.31
C ASP A 39 -14.88 5.10 -9.90
N GLU A 40 -14.77 3.94 -9.25
CA GLU A 40 -15.31 3.71 -7.90
C GLU A 40 -14.63 4.63 -6.86
N PHE A 41 -13.33 4.84 -7.00
CA PHE A 41 -12.52 5.64 -6.08
C PHE A 41 -12.19 7.04 -6.60
N GLU A 42 -12.67 7.38 -7.81
CA GLU A 42 -12.36 8.62 -8.54
C GLU A 42 -10.86 8.96 -8.57
N ARG A 43 -10.00 7.93 -8.69
CA ARG A 43 -8.54 8.06 -8.56
C ARG A 43 -7.82 7.07 -9.45
N TYR A 44 -6.58 7.41 -9.80
CA TYR A 44 -5.69 6.48 -10.50
C TYR A 44 -5.25 5.31 -9.61
N ASN A 45 -5.13 4.13 -10.20
CA ASN A 45 -4.80 2.89 -9.49
C ASN A 45 -3.46 2.94 -8.73
N TYR A 46 -2.47 3.71 -9.20
CA TYR A 46 -1.22 3.91 -8.44
C TYR A 46 -1.42 4.60 -7.08
N LEU A 47 -2.42 5.50 -6.96
CA LEU A 47 -2.77 6.14 -5.69
C LEU A 47 -3.45 5.14 -4.76
N ILE A 48 -4.39 4.36 -5.30
CA ILE A 48 -5.10 3.30 -4.56
C ILE A 48 -4.08 2.27 -4.04
N LYS A 49 -3.09 1.91 -4.87
CA LYS A 49 -1.99 1.04 -4.46
C LYS A 49 -1.21 1.63 -3.30
N PHE A 50 -0.83 2.90 -3.38
CA PHE A 50 -0.11 3.57 -2.30
C PHE A 50 -0.90 3.58 -0.98
N ASP A 51 -2.20 3.86 -1.05
CA ASP A 51 -3.09 3.81 0.12
C ASP A 51 -3.19 2.39 0.70
N CYS A 52 -3.34 1.37 -0.15
CA CYS A 52 -3.36 -0.03 0.29
C CYS A 52 -2.05 -0.44 1.00
N LEU A 53 -0.90 0.01 0.50
CA LEU A 53 0.39 -0.22 1.14
C LEU A 53 0.48 0.45 2.52
N ASN A 54 -0.04 1.67 2.66
CA ASN A 54 -0.09 2.36 3.94
C ASN A 54 -1.01 1.66 4.93
N THR A 55 -2.16 1.16 4.49
CA THR A 55 -3.06 0.36 5.33
C THR A 55 -2.37 -0.92 5.81
N LEU A 56 -1.72 -1.67 4.92
CA LEU A 56 -0.96 -2.87 5.30
C LEU A 56 0.16 -2.57 6.30
N PHE A 57 0.87 -1.46 6.13
CA PHE A 57 1.87 -1.05 7.11
C PHE A 57 1.24 -0.70 8.46
N SER A 58 0.10 -0.02 8.48
CA SER A 58 -0.62 0.34 9.71
C SER A 58 -0.97 -0.90 10.54
N GLU A 59 -1.43 -1.98 9.89
CA GLU A 59 -1.78 -3.26 10.53
C GLU A 59 -0.60 -3.89 11.30
N ILE A 60 0.64 -3.68 10.86
CA ILE A 60 1.85 -4.21 11.51
C ILE A 60 2.68 -3.15 12.24
N SER A 61 2.26 -1.89 12.18
CA SER A 61 3.07 -0.75 12.65
C SER A 61 3.34 -0.81 14.15
N SER A 62 2.42 -1.36 14.94
CA SER A 62 2.57 -1.55 16.39
C SER A 62 3.76 -2.45 16.73
N SER A 63 4.00 -3.47 15.92
CA SER A 63 5.07 -4.48 16.11
C SER A 63 6.42 -4.07 15.51
N CYS A 64 6.43 -3.05 14.66
CA CYS A 64 7.64 -2.57 13.99
C CYS A 64 8.57 -1.82 14.95
N ASP A 65 9.87 -1.99 14.75
CA ASP A 65 10.89 -1.27 15.48
C ASP A 65 11.01 0.21 15.03
N PRO A 66 11.70 1.08 15.80
CA PRO A 66 11.84 2.49 15.43
C PRO A 66 12.53 2.74 14.07
N ASN A 67 13.46 1.87 13.65
CA ASN A 67 14.15 2.01 12.37
C ASN A 67 13.22 1.67 11.20
N GLU A 68 12.39 0.64 11.34
CA GLU A 68 11.37 0.27 10.37
C GLU A 68 10.33 1.38 10.22
N LYS A 69 9.85 1.93 11.34
CA LYS A 69 8.93 3.09 11.34
C LYS A 69 9.55 4.31 10.64
N LYS A 70 10.83 4.58 10.89
CA LYS A 70 11.57 5.65 10.21
C LYS A 70 11.71 5.38 8.71
N LYS A 71 11.93 4.12 8.30
CA LYS A 71 12.00 3.73 6.89
C LYS A 71 10.65 3.88 6.18
N ALA A 72 9.54 3.47 6.80
CA ALA A 72 8.19 3.73 6.28
C ALA A 72 7.95 5.23 6.09
N SER A 73 8.29 6.05 7.09
CA SER A 73 8.16 7.50 6.99
C SER A 73 8.95 8.09 5.81
N LYS A 74 10.15 7.56 5.51
CA LYS A 74 10.92 7.97 4.34
C LYS A 74 10.22 7.62 3.03
N PHE A 75 9.68 6.41 2.88
CA PHE A 75 8.90 6.03 1.70
C PHE A 75 7.68 6.93 1.52
N ILE A 76 6.87 7.09 2.59
CA ILE A 76 5.65 7.90 2.56
C ILE A 76 5.95 9.35 2.19
N LYS A 77 6.96 9.96 2.82
CA LYS A 77 7.37 11.34 2.50
C LYS A 77 7.93 11.45 1.10
N GLY A 78 8.74 10.49 0.66
CA GLY A 78 9.33 10.46 -0.68
C GLY A 78 8.27 10.39 -1.77
N ILE A 79 7.33 9.46 -1.66
CA ILE A 79 6.23 9.29 -2.61
C ILE A 79 5.32 10.53 -2.62
N ASN A 80 4.93 11.04 -1.44
CA ASN A 80 4.10 12.25 -1.37
C ASN A 80 4.80 13.47 -1.97
N ASN A 81 6.09 13.65 -1.71
CA ASN A 81 6.87 14.74 -2.29
C ASN A 81 6.99 14.58 -3.81
N PHE A 82 7.20 13.36 -4.30
CA PHE A 82 7.22 13.06 -5.72
C PHE A 82 5.89 13.42 -6.39
N LEU A 83 4.76 12.97 -5.83
CA LEU A 83 3.43 13.26 -6.38
C LEU A 83 3.10 14.76 -6.39
N LYS A 84 3.57 15.51 -5.40
CA LYS A 84 3.37 16.98 -5.35
C LYS A 84 4.22 17.73 -6.38
N THR A 85 5.45 17.28 -6.64
CA THR A 85 6.40 18.02 -7.48
C THR A 85 6.42 17.53 -8.93
N ASN A 86 6.23 16.24 -9.13
CA ASN A 86 6.37 15.52 -10.40
C ASN A 86 5.20 14.53 -10.56
N SER A 87 3.96 15.03 -10.47
CA SER A 87 2.79 14.20 -10.78
C SER A 87 2.96 13.54 -12.15
N PRO A 88 2.79 12.20 -12.27
CA PRO A 88 2.90 11.51 -13.56
C PRO A 88 1.86 12.00 -14.57
N TYR A 89 0.70 12.42 -14.09
CA TYR A 89 -0.35 13.03 -14.90
C TYR A 89 -0.31 14.54 -14.72
N ARG A 90 -0.11 15.27 -15.82
CA ARG A 90 -0.17 16.73 -15.84
C ARG A 90 -1.02 17.21 -16.99
N GLU A 91 -1.69 18.34 -16.79
CA GLU A 91 -2.40 19.01 -17.85
C GLU A 91 -1.42 19.61 -18.84
N LYS A 92 -1.70 19.42 -20.13
CA LYS A 92 -0.98 20.04 -21.22
C LYS A 92 -1.99 20.75 -22.11
N LYS A 93 -1.68 22.00 -22.47
CA LYS A 93 -2.41 22.70 -23.54
C LYS A 93 -1.95 22.12 -24.88
N VAL A 94 -2.91 21.61 -25.64
CA VAL A 94 -2.69 21.06 -26.98
C VAL A 94 -3.47 21.92 -27.97
N ASN A 95 -2.81 22.34 -29.04
CA ASN A 95 -3.48 23.00 -30.15
C ASN A 95 -4.12 21.91 -31.00
N ASP A 96 -5.44 21.96 -31.18
CA ASP A 96 -6.20 20.94 -31.91
C ASP A 96 -6.15 21.09 -33.44
N GLY A 97 -5.24 21.93 -33.95
CA GLY A 97 -5.04 22.16 -35.39
C GLY A 97 -5.97 23.22 -35.97
N TRP A 98 -6.98 23.66 -35.22
CA TRP A 98 -7.92 24.74 -35.60
C TRP A 98 -7.64 26.04 -34.84
N GLY A 99 -6.55 26.10 -34.08
CA GLY A 99 -6.21 27.26 -33.25
C GLY A 99 -6.90 27.29 -31.89
N VAL A 100 -7.65 26.24 -31.53
CA VAL A 100 -8.28 26.12 -30.20
C VAL A 100 -7.32 25.37 -29.27
N LEU A 101 -6.98 26.01 -28.14
CA LEU A 101 -6.18 25.38 -27.08
C LEU A 101 -7.10 24.53 -26.20
N ARG A 102 -6.95 23.21 -26.25
CA ARG A 102 -7.61 22.28 -25.33
C ARG A 102 -6.67 21.86 -24.21
N GLN A 103 -7.19 21.69 -22.99
CA GLN A 103 -6.48 21.03 -21.91
C GLN A 103 -6.63 19.51 -22.07
N GLN A 104 -5.51 18.80 -22.10
CA GLN A 104 -5.48 17.35 -22.11
C GLN A 104 -4.59 16.85 -20.96
N THR A 105 -5.07 15.85 -20.23
CA THR A 105 -4.26 15.14 -19.23
C THR A 105 -3.31 14.19 -19.94
N VAL A 106 -2.00 14.36 -19.71
CA VAL A 106 -0.96 13.57 -20.36
C VAL A 106 -0.16 12.80 -19.31
N LEU A 107 0.10 11.52 -19.59
CA LEU A 107 0.99 10.68 -18.80
C LEU A 107 2.45 10.93 -19.19
N TYR A 108 3.25 11.35 -18.22
CA TYR A 108 4.69 11.48 -18.36
C TYR A 108 5.36 10.18 -17.95
N ARG A 109 5.69 9.36 -18.96
CA ARG A 109 6.09 7.97 -18.74
C ARG A 109 7.32 7.80 -17.84
N LYS A 110 8.32 8.67 -17.97
CA LYS A 110 9.53 8.64 -17.12
C LYS A 110 9.20 8.80 -15.64
N ASP A 111 8.31 9.74 -15.31
CA ASP A 111 7.92 10.00 -13.92
C ASP A 111 7.05 8.87 -13.39
N PHE A 112 6.17 8.32 -14.24
CA PHE A 112 5.39 7.14 -13.91
C PHE A 112 6.26 5.90 -13.62
N ASP A 113 7.26 5.63 -14.46
CA ASP A 113 8.13 4.46 -14.28
C ASP A 113 8.97 4.60 -13.00
N LEU A 114 9.41 5.81 -12.65
CA LEU A 114 10.06 6.10 -11.36
C LEU A 114 9.12 5.83 -10.18
N LEU A 115 7.89 6.36 -10.24
CA LEU A 115 6.88 6.12 -9.20
C LEU A 115 6.57 4.63 -9.05
N ARG A 116 6.41 3.91 -10.17
CA ARG A 116 6.16 2.47 -10.19
C ARG A 116 7.30 1.70 -9.50
N GLY A 117 8.55 2.07 -9.77
CA GLY A 117 9.72 1.48 -9.11
C GLY A 117 9.68 1.67 -7.60
N VAL A 118 9.45 2.90 -7.13
CA VAL A 118 9.39 3.21 -5.69
C VAL A 118 8.21 2.50 -5.00
N LEU A 119 7.04 2.44 -5.64
CA LEU A 119 5.88 1.70 -5.12
C LEU A 119 6.15 0.19 -5.02
N PHE A 120 6.88 -0.36 -5.99
CA PHE A 120 7.28 -1.77 -5.97
C PHE A 120 8.28 -2.07 -4.86
N GLU A 121 9.30 -1.23 -4.67
CA GLU A 121 10.24 -1.36 -3.54
C GLU A 121 9.53 -1.28 -2.18
N TYR A 122 8.59 -0.34 -2.04
CA TYR A 122 7.81 -0.20 -0.82
C TYR A 122 6.93 -1.43 -0.57
N GLU A 123 6.31 -1.98 -1.62
CA GLU A 123 5.53 -3.23 -1.55
C GLU A 123 6.36 -4.43 -1.11
N LEU A 124 7.52 -4.66 -1.74
CA LEU A 124 8.41 -5.76 -1.36
C LEU A 124 8.83 -5.65 0.10
N TRP A 125 9.15 -4.44 0.54
CA TRP A 125 9.53 -4.19 1.92
C TRP A 125 8.37 -4.45 2.89
N ILE A 126 7.15 -3.98 2.61
CA ILE A 126 5.97 -4.29 3.44
C ILE A 126 5.71 -5.80 3.48
N LYS A 127 5.77 -6.50 2.35
CA LYS A 127 5.61 -7.97 2.31
C LYS A 127 6.63 -8.69 3.19
N SER A 128 7.87 -8.20 3.23
CA SER A 128 8.91 -8.74 4.12
C SER A 128 8.58 -8.53 5.61
N LEU A 129 8.02 -7.37 5.97
CA LEU A 129 7.59 -7.09 7.34
C LEU A 129 6.36 -7.92 7.74
N LEU A 130 5.38 -8.06 6.85
CA LEU A 130 4.23 -8.93 7.06
C LEU A 130 4.70 -10.35 7.37
N HIS A 131 5.60 -10.91 6.55
CA HIS A 131 6.16 -12.23 6.80
C HIS A 131 6.92 -12.31 8.14
N LYS A 132 7.67 -11.27 8.53
CA LYS A 132 8.40 -11.22 9.80
C LYS A 132 7.45 -11.21 11.02
N TYR A 133 6.36 -10.46 10.96
CA TYR A 133 5.51 -10.20 12.13
C TYR A 133 4.27 -11.09 12.19
N PHE A 134 3.62 -11.41 11.07
CA PHE A 134 2.51 -12.36 11.06
C PHE A 134 2.95 -13.79 11.37
N ARG A 135 4.12 -14.23 10.89
CA ARG A 135 4.62 -15.58 11.16
C ARG A 135 4.97 -15.78 12.63
N ARG A 136 5.50 -14.75 13.30
CA ARG A 136 5.82 -14.78 14.74
C ARG A 136 4.58 -14.86 15.62
N ASN A 137 3.47 -14.28 15.21
CA ASN A 137 2.21 -14.38 15.97
C ASN A 137 1.61 -15.79 15.88
N ILE A 138 1.72 -16.46 14.73
CA ILE A 138 1.24 -17.84 14.54
C ILE A 138 2.12 -18.85 15.31
N GLU A 139 3.44 -18.66 15.32
CA GLU A 139 4.37 -19.56 16.04
C GLU A 139 4.42 -19.27 17.56
N GLY A 140 3.97 -18.08 18.00
CA GLY A 140 3.94 -17.65 19.41
C GLY A 140 2.76 -18.16 20.23
N GLU A 141 1.66 -18.57 19.59
CA GLU A 141 0.47 -19.14 20.26
C GLU A 141 0.52 -20.68 20.38
N GLY A 142 1.55 -21.32 19.82
CA GLY A 142 1.62 -22.78 19.65
C GLY A 142 2.49 -23.57 20.64
N ARG A 143 2.98 -22.99 21.75
CA ARG A 143 3.61 -23.81 22.81
C ARG A 143 2.69 -23.90 24.02
N PRO A 144 2.05 -25.05 24.30
CA PRO A 144 1.61 -25.32 25.64
C PRO A 144 2.84 -25.18 26.55
N LYS A 145 2.73 -24.33 27.57
CA LYS A 145 3.69 -24.35 28.67
C LYS A 145 3.50 -25.69 29.38
N GLU A 146 4.32 -26.66 29.02
CA GLU A 146 4.54 -27.83 29.88
C GLU A 146 5.24 -27.32 31.15
N PHE A 147 4.47 -27.24 32.23
CA PHE A 147 4.95 -27.35 33.61
C PHE A 147 4.01 -28.29 34.35
#